data_AF-A0A2E9LHY5-F1
#
_entry.id   AF-A0A2E9LHY5-F1
#
_cell.length_a   1.000
_cell.length_b   1.000
_cell.length_c   1.000
_cell.angle_alpha   90.00
_cell.angle_beta   90.00
_cell.angle_gamma   90.00
#
_symmetry.space_group_name_H-M   'P 1'
#
loop_
_entity.id
_entity.type
_entity.pdbx_description
1 polymer ?
#
loop_
_entity_poly.entity_id
_entity_poly.type
_entity_poly.pdbx_seq_one_letter_code
_entity_poly.pdbx_strand_id
1 'polypeptide(L)'
;MSTFHDTREDLPGRPDDDKGAQPTPKAAVGFPSADYRPDVGGDLPPDIRRFNPGEDVPTNGFVLVAGARRQGKTEQVLEMLRTFHAQKRFTTYMLVSQTLSGYEEYIPANHSVRDMSQLPTIIDKQIDVAEYNAQQTEEKDMVHSSVCVILDDVIGDVSEIRKQSSILQALAVQGRHIHRDDKLKKNEFCVIFITQRLAGIVPPVIRNNCDLLISSRMSNRKDRQTVIEENLTLTSDRAGIQVSRDIFDKITTSKPYRFIAIANHIATRRGYGDYVMYADADPDSPACRLCGTTDDWRTKKKRIHF
;
A
#
# COMPACT_ATOMS: atom_id res chain seq x y z
N MET A 1 8.47 59.27 -45.20
CA MET A 1 8.49 57.93 -44.59
C MET A 1 7.46 57.07 -45.29
N SER A 2 7.88 55.86 -45.65
CA SER A 2 7.33 55.00 -46.70
C SER A 2 5.89 54.55 -46.47
N THR A 3 5.18 54.44 -47.60
CA THR A 3 3.81 53.95 -47.81
C THR A 3 3.65 52.48 -47.44
N PHE A 4 2.51 52.15 -46.81
CA PHE A 4 2.03 50.79 -46.56
C PHE A 4 1.45 50.18 -47.84
N HIS A 5 1.87 48.96 -48.19
CA HIS A 5 1.22 48.13 -49.20
C HIS A 5 0.38 47.04 -48.50
N ASP A 6 -0.87 46.98 -48.95
CA ASP A 6 -1.93 46.03 -48.67
C ASP A 6 -1.79 44.82 -49.62
N THR A 7 -1.83 43.61 -49.08
CA THR A 7 -2.08 42.38 -49.85
C THR A 7 -2.97 41.44 -49.02
N ARG A 8 -4.28 41.52 -49.28
CA ARG A 8 -5.24 40.45 -48.99
C ARG A 8 -5.07 39.35 -50.05
N GLU A 9 -4.73 38.15 -49.60
CA GLU A 9 -4.90 36.94 -50.41
C GLU A 9 -6.24 36.29 -50.09
N ASP A 10 -6.98 36.01 -51.17
CA ASP A 10 -8.27 35.34 -51.24
C ASP A 10 -8.14 33.85 -50.84
N LEU A 11 -9.05 33.39 -49.98
CA LEU A 11 -9.31 31.96 -49.79
C LEU A 11 -10.71 31.59 -50.32
N PRO A 12 -10.85 30.46 -51.02
CA PRO A 12 -12.06 30.10 -51.74
C PRO A 12 -13.19 29.65 -50.82
N GLY A 13 -14.42 29.93 -51.26
CA GLY A 13 -15.67 29.70 -50.55
C GLY A 13 -15.93 28.24 -50.17
N ARG A 14 -16.55 28.07 -49.00
CA ARG A 14 -17.16 26.80 -48.57
C ARG A 14 -18.52 26.63 -49.24
N PRO A 15 -18.85 25.43 -49.75
CA PRO A 15 -20.22 25.10 -50.12
C PRO A 15 -21.02 24.72 -48.87
N ASP A 16 -22.19 25.34 -48.73
CA ASP A 16 -23.31 24.84 -47.94
C ASP A 16 -23.87 23.59 -48.62
N ASP A 17 -24.05 22.51 -47.87
CA ASP A 17 -25.09 21.51 -48.12
C ASP A 17 -25.31 20.66 -46.86
N ASP A 18 -26.30 21.10 -46.08
CA ASP A 18 -26.87 20.39 -44.94
C ASP A 18 -28.07 19.57 -45.44
N LYS A 19 -27.92 18.24 -45.49
CA LYS A 19 -29.04 17.30 -45.68
C LYS A 19 -28.86 16.07 -44.77
N GLY A 20 -29.45 16.19 -43.59
CA GLY A 20 -30.29 15.17 -42.95
C GLY A 20 -29.78 13.73 -42.90
N ALA A 21 -29.06 13.39 -41.83
CA ALA A 21 -28.98 12.03 -41.32
C ALA A 21 -29.65 11.97 -39.95
N GLN A 22 -30.74 11.21 -39.83
CA GLN A 22 -31.39 10.95 -38.55
C GLN A 22 -30.44 10.19 -37.62
N PRO A 23 -30.30 10.58 -36.33
CA PRO A 23 -29.52 9.82 -35.38
C PRO A 23 -30.22 8.50 -35.08
N THR A 24 -29.55 7.40 -35.37
CA THR A 24 -29.93 6.07 -34.88
C THR A 24 -29.98 6.08 -33.35
N PRO A 25 -30.97 5.42 -32.72
CA PRO A 25 -31.09 5.39 -31.27
C PRO A 25 -29.86 4.67 -30.71
N LYS A 26 -29.03 5.41 -29.95
CA LYS A 26 -27.98 4.82 -29.11
C LYS A 26 -28.66 3.83 -28.17
N ALA A 27 -28.33 2.55 -28.31
CA ALA A 27 -28.72 1.52 -27.36
C ALA A 27 -28.37 2.01 -25.95
N ALA A 28 -29.39 2.06 -25.08
CA ALA A 28 -29.21 2.40 -23.69
C ALA A 28 -28.18 1.45 -23.10
N VAL A 29 -27.06 2.00 -22.63
CA VAL A 29 -26.05 1.26 -21.88
C VAL A 29 -26.71 0.87 -20.56
N GLY A 30 -27.25 -0.35 -20.50
CA GLY A 30 -27.85 -0.90 -19.30
C GLY A 30 -26.82 -0.91 -18.18
N PHE A 31 -27.13 -0.23 -17.08
CA PHE A 31 -26.38 -0.41 -15.85
C PHE A 31 -26.55 -1.88 -15.41
N PRO A 32 -25.46 -2.59 -15.08
CA PRO A 32 -25.57 -3.97 -14.60
C PRO A 32 -26.44 -4.00 -13.34
N SER A 33 -27.31 -5.02 -13.25
CA SER A 33 -28.17 -5.23 -12.09
C SER A 33 -27.33 -5.42 -10.82
N ALA A 34 -27.95 -5.20 -9.65
CA ALA A 34 -27.33 -5.41 -8.34
C ALA A 34 -26.80 -6.85 -8.14
N ASP A 35 -27.20 -7.79 -9.01
CA ASP A 35 -26.85 -9.20 -8.97
C ASP A 35 -25.80 -9.60 -10.02
N TYR A 36 -25.17 -8.64 -10.73
CA TYR A 36 -24.07 -8.96 -11.63
C TYR A 36 -22.85 -9.47 -10.85
N ARG A 37 -22.72 -10.79 -10.80
CA ARG A 37 -21.47 -11.48 -10.52
C ARG A 37 -20.80 -11.71 -11.87
N PRO A 38 -19.67 -11.06 -12.19
CA PRO A 38 -18.91 -11.47 -13.36
C PRO A 38 -18.62 -12.97 -13.19
N ASP A 39 -18.94 -13.76 -14.20
CA ASP A 39 -18.52 -15.15 -14.26
C ASP A 39 -16.99 -15.14 -14.43
N VAL A 40 -16.27 -15.16 -13.31
CA VAL A 40 -14.81 -15.23 -13.27
C VAL A 40 -14.34 -16.68 -13.18
N GLY A 41 -15.18 -17.62 -13.66
CA GLY A 41 -15.02 -19.07 -13.60
C GLY A 41 -13.80 -19.60 -14.35
N GLY A 42 -12.63 -19.34 -13.80
CA GLY A 42 -11.42 -20.11 -14.03
C GLY A 42 -10.64 -20.13 -12.74
N ASP A 43 -10.12 -21.31 -12.36
CA ASP A 43 -9.28 -21.46 -11.19
C ASP A 43 -8.14 -20.42 -11.22
N LEU A 44 -7.73 -19.97 -10.04
CA LEU A 44 -6.49 -19.20 -9.92
C LEU A 44 -5.36 -20.02 -10.53
N PRO A 45 -4.36 -19.38 -11.17
CA PRO A 45 -3.15 -20.08 -11.57
C PRO A 45 -2.66 -20.94 -10.39
N PRO A 46 -2.39 -22.24 -10.61
CA PRO A 46 -2.19 -23.21 -9.53
C PRO A 46 -0.95 -22.91 -8.67
N ASP A 47 -0.07 -22.05 -9.17
CA ASP A 47 1.15 -21.57 -8.52
C ASP A 47 0.93 -20.36 -7.59
N ILE A 48 -0.23 -19.70 -7.65
CA ILE A 48 -0.54 -18.57 -6.75
C ILE A 48 -0.96 -19.11 -5.38
N ARG A 49 -0.06 -18.98 -4.42
CA ARG A 49 -0.27 -19.43 -3.03
C ARG A 49 -0.85 -18.35 -2.12
N ARG A 50 -1.24 -18.77 -0.92
CA ARG A 50 -1.61 -17.86 0.17
C ARG A 50 -0.37 -17.08 0.64
N PHE A 51 -0.57 -15.80 0.89
CA PHE A 51 0.39 -14.91 1.51
C PHE A 51 0.60 -15.29 2.99
N ASN A 52 1.86 -15.42 3.38
CA ASN A 52 2.31 -15.68 4.74
C ASN A 52 3.16 -14.47 5.20
N PRO A 53 2.62 -13.59 6.07
CA PRO A 53 3.33 -12.39 6.50
C PRO A 53 4.73 -12.68 7.06
N GLY A 54 4.89 -13.78 7.80
CA GLY A 54 6.16 -14.13 8.43
C GLY A 54 7.28 -14.52 7.47
N GLU A 55 6.94 -15.00 6.28
CA GLU A 55 7.89 -15.45 5.25
C GLU A 55 8.02 -14.42 4.13
N ASP A 56 6.91 -13.80 3.74
CA ASP A 56 6.81 -12.99 2.52
C ASP A 56 7.09 -11.50 2.74
N VAL A 57 7.12 -11.05 4.00
CA VAL A 57 7.49 -9.66 4.35
C VAL A 57 8.96 -9.64 4.75
N PRO A 58 9.84 -8.94 4.02
CA PRO A 58 11.25 -8.81 4.38
C PRO A 58 11.45 -8.24 5.78
N THR A 59 12.54 -8.62 6.45
CA THR A 59 12.98 -8.12 7.77
C THR A 59 12.82 -6.61 7.89
N ASN A 60 13.40 -5.84 6.95
CA ASN A 60 13.26 -4.39 6.87
C ASN A 60 12.35 -4.00 5.68
N GLY A 61 11.07 -4.35 5.78
CA GLY A 61 10.11 -4.18 4.69
C GLY A 61 9.32 -2.88 4.74
N PHE A 62 9.16 -2.23 3.58
CA PHE A 62 8.17 -1.18 3.34
C PHE A 62 6.94 -1.77 2.63
N VAL A 63 5.85 -1.98 3.37
CA VAL A 63 4.60 -2.58 2.88
C VAL A 63 3.59 -1.50 2.57
N LEU A 64 2.98 -1.55 1.38
CA LEU A 64 1.90 -0.66 0.99
C LEU A 64 0.59 -1.44 0.93
N VAL A 65 -0.42 -1.01 1.70
CA VAL A 65 -1.75 -1.62 1.73
C VAL A 65 -2.76 -0.63 1.16
N ALA A 66 -3.32 -0.96 -0.01
CA ALA A 66 -4.19 -0.06 -0.76
C ALA A 66 -5.58 -0.67 -1.00
N GLY A 67 -6.60 0.17 -0.99
CA GLY A 67 -7.97 -0.31 -1.19
C GLY A 67 -9.02 0.70 -0.75
N ALA A 68 -10.23 0.58 -1.31
CA ALA A 68 -11.32 1.48 -0.99
C ALA A 68 -11.74 1.40 0.49
N ARG A 69 -12.56 2.36 0.94
CA ARG A 69 -13.18 2.30 2.28
C ARG A 69 -13.96 1.00 2.44
N ARG A 70 -13.95 0.44 3.66
CA ARG A 70 -14.68 -0.78 4.05
C ARG A 70 -14.28 -2.06 3.29
N GLN A 71 -13.10 -2.10 2.68
CA GLN A 71 -12.57 -3.30 2.02
C GLN A 71 -11.74 -4.21 2.94
N GLY A 72 -11.68 -3.92 4.25
CA GLY A 72 -10.93 -4.73 5.23
C GLY A 72 -9.42 -4.49 5.29
N LYS A 73 -8.93 -3.32 4.85
CA LYS A 73 -7.48 -3.00 4.92
C LYS A 73 -6.93 -3.14 6.34
N THR A 74 -7.63 -2.56 7.32
CA THR A 74 -7.27 -2.63 8.74
C THR A 74 -7.22 -4.08 9.20
N GLU A 75 -8.24 -4.89 8.87
CA GLU A 75 -8.27 -6.33 9.20
C GLU A 75 -7.09 -7.09 8.56
N GLN A 76 -6.76 -6.79 7.31
CA GLN A 76 -5.62 -7.40 6.63
C GLN A 76 -4.30 -7.05 7.32
N VAL A 77 -4.15 -5.81 7.79
CA VAL A 77 -2.98 -5.39 8.56
C VAL A 77 -2.97 -6.06 9.92
N LEU A 78 -4.08 -6.10 10.66
CA LEU A 78 -4.17 -6.78 11.94
C LEU A 78 -3.78 -8.25 11.83
N GLU A 79 -4.20 -8.96 10.77
CA GLU A 79 -3.80 -10.34 10.52
C GLU A 79 -2.28 -10.49 10.33
N MET A 80 -1.65 -9.55 9.63
CA MET A 80 -0.18 -9.49 9.53
C MET A 80 0.45 -9.28 10.91
N LEU A 81 -0.05 -8.32 11.69
CA LEU A 81 0.47 -8.00 13.00
C LEU A 81 0.33 -9.17 13.98
N ARG A 82 -0.78 -9.93 13.93
CA ARG A 82 -0.96 -11.15 14.73
C ARG A 82 0.10 -12.19 14.39
N THR A 83 0.36 -12.40 13.09
CA THR A 83 1.39 -13.33 12.62
C THR A 83 2.77 -12.90 13.14
N PHE A 84 3.11 -11.61 13.01
CA PHE A 84 4.37 -11.08 13.53
C PHE A 84 4.49 -11.20 15.04
N HIS A 85 3.41 -10.96 15.77
CA HIS A 85 3.37 -11.08 17.23
C HIS A 85 3.55 -12.54 17.68
N ALA A 86 2.87 -13.48 17.03
CA ALA A 86 3.03 -14.91 17.31
C ALA A 86 4.48 -15.38 17.07
N GLN A 87 5.16 -14.80 16.09
CA GLN A 87 6.57 -15.06 15.79
C GLN A 87 7.56 -14.28 16.67
N LYS A 88 7.06 -13.39 17.55
CA LYS A 88 7.87 -12.46 18.35
C LYS A 88 8.83 -11.63 17.49
N ARG A 89 8.38 -11.28 16.29
CA ARG A 89 9.18 -10.59 15.27
C ARG A 89 9.47 -9.14 15.68
N PHE A 90 8.46 -8.42 16.15
CA PHE A 90 8.62 -7.05 16.64
C PHE A 90 8.43 -6.98 18.16
N THR A 91 9.28 -6.19 18.81
CA THR A 91 9.14 -5.86 20.23
C THR A 91 8.14 -4.72 20.44
N THR A 92 8.02 -3.83 19.45
CA THR A 92 7.17 -2.64 19.52
C THR A 92 6.36 -2.46 18.25
N TYR A 93 5.06 -2.20 18.42
CA TYR A 93 4.18 -1.72 17.36
C TYR A 93 3.82 -0.26 17.64
N MET A 94 3.98 0.60 16.64
CA MET A 94 3.68 2.03 16.72
C MET A 94 2.61 2.38 15.69
N LEU A 95 1.54 3.04 16.13
CA LEU A 95 0.47 3.50 15.24
C LEU A 95 0.61 5.00 15.00
N VAL A 96 0.72 5.42 13.75
CA VAL A 96 0.54 6.80 13.33
C VAL A 96 -0.80 6.87 12.62
N SER A 97 -1.80 7.50 13.24
CA SER A 97 -3.14 7.62 12.67
C SER A 97 -3.90 8.83 13.17
N GLN A 98 -4.56 9.55 12.26
CA GLN A 98 -5.38 10.72 12.62
C GLN A 98 -6.63 10.33 13.41
N THR A 99 -7.26 9.21 13.07
CA THR A 99 -8.50 8.74 13.69
C THR A 99 -8.25 7.90 14.94
N LEU A 100 -7.09 7.23 15.02
CA LEU A 100 -6.73 6.26 16.06
C LEU A 100 -7.73 5.10 16.21
N SER A 101 -8.63 4.92 15.24
CA SER A 101 -9.74 3.97 15.31
C SER A 101 -9.39 2.63 14.67
N GLY A 102 -9.81 1.53 15.28
CA GLY A 102 -9.64 0.17 14.77
C GLY A 102 -8.41 -0.56 15.32
N TYR A 103 -7.66 0.07 16.24
CA TYR A 103 -6.44 -0.51 16.84
C TYR A 103 -6.44 -0.46 18.37
N GLU A 104 -7.49 0.08 19.00
CA GLU A 104 -7.53 0.38 20.43
C GLU A 104 -7.42 -0.86 21.32
N GLU A 105 -7.79 -2.03 20.78
CA GLU A 105 -7.68 -3.31 21.48
C GLU A 105 -6.33 -4.01 21.22
N TYR A 106 -5.53 -3.48 20.29
CA TYR A 106 -4.31 -4.09 19.76
C TYR A 106 -3.04 -3.33 20.15
N ILE A 107 -3.09 -2.00 20.14
CA ILE A 107 -1.96 -1.11 20.41
C ILE A 107 -2.37 -0.11 21.51
N PRO A 108 -1.60 0.01 22.61
CA PRO A 108 -1.93 0.93 23.68
C PRO A 108 -1.77 2.39 23.24
N ALA A 109 -2.51 3.28 23.90
CA ALA A 109 -2.68 4.66 23.43
C ALA A 109 -1.38 5.49 23.39
N ASN A 110 -0.41 5.18 24.25
CA ASN A 110 0.91 5.82 24.29
C ASN A 110 1.87 5.34 23.19
N HIS A 111 1.54 4.23 22.52
CA HIS A 111 2.21 3.76 21.29
C HIS A 111 1.52 4.28 20.02
N SER A 112 0.50 5.12 20.17
CA SER A 112 -0.18 5.75 19.04
C SER A 112 0.07 7.26 19.00
N VAL A 113 0.28 7.81 17.82
CA VAL A 113 0.49 9.24 17.57
C VAL A 113 -0.41 9.70 16.42
N ARG A 114 -0.77 10.98 16.39
CA ARG A 114 -1.76 11.49 15.41
C ARG A 114 -1.15 11.96 14.10
N ASP A 115 0.14 12.27 14.11
CA ASP A 115 0.86 12.84 12.99
C ASP A 115 2.27 12.24 12.89
N MET A 116 2.90 12.45 11.73
CA MET A 116 4.21 11.90 11.40
C MET A 116 5.39 12.63 12.07
N SER A 117 5.16 13.65 12.91
CA SER A 117 6.26 14.41 13.53
C SER A 117 7.19 13.58 14.41
N GLN A 118 6.69 12.45 14.95
CA GLN A 118 7.45 11.53 15.78
C GLN A 118 8.25 10.50 14.98
N LEU A 119 7.95 10.36 13.68
CA LEU A 119 8.60 9.37 12.82
C LEU A 119 10.12 9.59 12.70
N PRO A 120 10.65 10.82 12.53
CA PRO A 120 12.09 11.06 12.53
C PRO A 120 12.75 10.54 13.82
N THR A 121 12.19 10.89 14.98
CA THR A 121 12.73 10.46 16.28
C THR A 121 12.73 8.94 16.45
N ILE A 122 11.72 8.24 15.91
CA ILE A 122 11.69 6.78 15.93
C ILE A 122 12.84 6.23 15.07
N ILE A 123 13.03 6.76 13.86
CA ILE A 123 14.09 6.34 12.94
C ILE A 123 15.47 6.62 13.55
N ASP A 124 15.71 7.83 14.06
CA ASP A 124 16.99 8.22 14.65
C ASP A 124 17.37 7.27 15.79
N LYS A 125 16.40 6.92 16.66
CA LYS A 125 16.63 5.93 17.73
C LYS A 125 16.97 4.53 17.20
N GLN A 126 16.41 4.12 16.06
CA GLN A 126 16.76 2.83 15.45
C GLN A 126 18.18 2.88 14.88
N ILE A 127 18.57 3.99 14.27
CA ILE A 127 19.95 4.23 13.80
C ILE A 127 20.91 4.21 14.99
N ASP A 128 20.61 4.92 16.08
CA ASP A 128 21.44 4.93 17.30
C ASP A 128 21.63 3.52 17.87
N VAL A 129 20.57 2.70 17.89
CA VAL A 129 20.64 1.30 18.34
C VAL A 129 21.51 0.47 17.40
N ALA A 130 21.38 0.64 16.09
CA ALA A 130 22.19 -0.08 15.11
C ALA A 130 23.68 0.29 15.24
N GLU A 131 23.99 1.58 15.38
CA GLU A 131 25.35 2.08 15.58
C GLU A 131 25.96 1.59 16.91
N TYR A 132 25.18 1.62 17.99
CA TYR A 132 25.59 1.07 19.28
C TYR A 132 25.89 -0.43 19.19
N ASN A 133 25.01 -1.21 18.56
CA ASN A 133 25.18 -2.66 18.40
C ASN A 133 26.37 -3.02 17.51
N ALA A 134 26.66 -2.23 16.48
CA ALA A 134 27.83 -2.45 15.61
C ALA A 134 29.16 -2.39 16.39
N GLN A 135 29.22 -1.60 17.47
CA GLN A 135 30.38 -1.46 18.35
C GLN A 135 30.52 -2.61 19.36
N GLN A 136 29.47 -3.41 19.57
CA GLN A 136 29.51 -4.48 20.55
C GLN A 136 30.19 -5.75 20.00
N THR A 137 30.86 -6.46 20.91
CA THR A 137 31.52 -7.74 20.64
C THR A 137 30.69 -8.93 21.10
N GLU A 138 29.89 -8.77 22.16
CA GLU A 138 29.08 -9.84 22.75
C GLU A 138 27.57 -9.55 22.58
N GLU A 139 26.78 -10.58 22.29
CA GLU A 139 25.33 -10.45 22.04
C GLU A 139 24.56 -9.94 23.28
N LYS A 140 25.03 -10.28 24.49
CA LYS A 140 24.38 -9.87 25.76
C LYS A 140 24.42 -8.36 26.01
N ASP A 141 25.39 -7.67 25.42
CA ASP A 141 25.62 -6.24 25.60
C ASP A 141 24.91 -5.42 24.51
N MET A 142 24.35 -6.10 23.50
CA MET A 142 23.59 -5.48 22.43
C MET A 142 22.13 -5.25 22.83
N VAL A 143 21.53 -4.21 22.24
CA VAL A 143 20.13 -3.84 22.46
C VAL A 143 19.26 -4.46 21.37
N HIS A 144 18.24 -5.20 21.79
CA HIS A 144 17.22 -5.73 20.88
C HIS A 144 16.07 -4.72 20.70
N SER A 145 15.91 -4.22 19.49
CA SER A 145 14.89 -3.23 19.11
C SER A 145 14.33 -3.54 17.73
N SER A 146 13.16 -4.20 17.69
CA SER A 146 12.42 -4.43 16.45
C SER A 146 11.10 -3.68 16.47
N VAL A 147 10.92 -2.77 15.51
CA VAL A 147 9.79 -1.84 15.46
C VAL A 147 8.99 -2.02 14.18
N CYS A 148 7.67 -2.17 14.33
CA CYS A 148 6.72 -2.07 13.23
C CYS A 148 5.93 -0.76 13.35
N VAL A 149 6.05 0.11 12.35
CA VAL A 149 5.32 1.38 12.27
C VAL A 149 4.15 1.24 11.29
N ILE A 150 2.94 1.48 11.77
CA ILE A 150 1.71 1.48 10.97
C ILE A 150 1.30 2.91 10.69
N LEU A 151 1.21 3.28 9.42
CA LEU A 151 0.76 4.57 8.96
C LEU A 151 -0.66 4.42 8.41
N ASP A 152 -1.69 4.72 9.22
CA ASP A 152 -3.10 4.55 8.83
C ASP A 152 -3.86 5.88 8.78
N ASP A 153 -4.46 6.18 7.64
CA ASP A 153 -5.23 7.40 7.38
C ASP A 153 -4.48 8.70 7.76
N VAL A 154 -3.14 8.64 7.78
CA VAL A 154 -2.26 9.79 8.08
C VAL A 154 -2.26 10.84 6.98
N ILE A 155 -2.80 10.51 5.82
CA ILE A 155 -2.67 11.28 4.59
C ILE A 155 -4.05 11.46 3.94
N GLY A 156 -4.78 12.45 4.44
CA GLY A 156 -6.02 12.93 3.83
C GLY A 156 -5.81 13.95 2.70
N ASP A 157 -4.64 14.59 2.63
CA ASP A 157 -4.32 15.65 1.66
C ASP A 157 -2.91 15.46 1.05
N VAL A 158 -2.80 15.74 -0.25
CA VAL A 158 -1.57 15.65 -1.06
C VAL A 158 -0.50 16.62 -0.55
N SER A 159 -0.91 17.75 0.05
CA SER A 159 0.00 18.75 0.61
C SER A 159 0.85 18.20 1.77
N GLU A 160 0.26 17.39 2.66
CA GLU A 160 0.95 16.76 3.79
C GLU A 160 1.95 15.69 3.35
N ILE A 161 1.63 14.95 2.28
CA ILE A 161 2.58 14.00 1.66
C ILE A 161 3.80 14.73 1.17
N ARG A 162 3.62 15.86 0.48
CA ARG A 162 4.76 16.59 -0.07
C ARG A 162 5.68 17.08 1.04
N LYS A 163 5.12 17.61 2.13
CA LYS A 163 5.90 18.04 3.31
C LYS A 163 6.66 16.87 3.96
N GLN A 164 6.01 15.71 4.05
CA GLN A 164 6.55 14.51 4.69
C GLN A 164 7.20 13.56 3.67
N SER A 165 7.37 14.00 2.43
CA SER A 165 7.82 13.14 1.34
C SER A 165 9.27 12.73 1.51
N SER A 166 10.09 13.60 2.09
CA SER A 166 11.50 13.32 2.34
C SER A 166 11.67 12.14 3.29
N ILE A 167 10.95 12.10 4.41
CA ILE A 167 11.04 11.00 5.37
C ILE A 167 10.42 9.71 4.82
N LEU A 168 9.25 9.78 4.17
CA LEU A 168 8.62 8.59 3.60
C LEU A 168 9.42 8.01 2.42
N GLN A 169 10.07 8.88 1.61
CA GLN A 169 10.99 8.44 0.55
C GLN A 169 12.26 7.87 1.14
N ALA A 170 12.84 8.49 2.18
CA ALA A 170 14.00 7.95 2.88
C ALA A 170 13.67 6.56 3.45
N LEU A 171 12.49 6.37 4.05
CA LEU A 171 12.05 5.07 4.53
C LEU A 171 11.88 4.05 3.39
N ALA A 172 11.22 4.43 2.29
CA ALA A 172 11.00 3.52 1.17
C ALA A 172 12.31 3.13 0.45
N VAL A 173 13.25 4.08 0.29
CA VAL A 173 14.50 3.88 -0.46
C VAL A 173 15.63 3.35 0.43
N GLN A 174 15.80 3.92 1.62
CA GLN A 174 16.92 3.68 2.52
C GLN A 174 16.56 2.87 3.76
N GLY A 175 15.27 2.70 4.09
CA GLY A 175 14.83 1.95 5.27
C GLY A 175 15.37 0.52 5.31
N ARG A 176 15.61 -0.08 4.15
CA ARG A 176 16.22 -1.41 3.98
C ARG A 176 17.68 -1.49 4.47
N HIS A 177 18.35 -0.34 4.61
CA HIS A 177 19.77 -0.23 4.96
C HIS A 177 20.04 0.17 6.40
N ILE A 178 19.01 0.56 7.18
CA ILE A 178 19.17 1.01 8.57
C ILE A 178 19.92 -0.02 9.43
N HIS A 179 19.79 -1.32 9.13
CA HIS A 179 20.40 -2.41 9.91
C HIS A 179 21.39 -3.27 9.11
N ARG A 180 22.00 -2.74 8.03
CA ARG A 180 22.82 -3.55 7.11
C ARG A 180 24.01 -4.25 7.79
N ASP A 181 24.56 -3.64 8.84
CA ASP A 181 25.77 -4.09 9.53
C ASP A 181 25.49 -4.59 10.96
N ASP A 182 24.21 -4.80 11.31
CA ASP A 182 23.86 -5.33 12.63
C ASP A 182 24.16 -6.84 12.70
N LYS A 183 24.99 -7.23 13.67
CA LYS A 183 25.31 -8.63 13.95
C LYS A 183 24.10 -9.37 14.54
N LEU A 184 23.17 -8.64 15.16
CA LEU A 184 21.89 -9.16 15.59
C LEU A 184 20.88 -9.11 14.44
N LYS A 185 20.43 -10.28 14.00
CA LYS A 185 19.31 -10.44 13.06
C LYS A 185 17.94 -10.03 13.63
N LYS A 186 17.92 -9.24 14.69
CA LYS A 186 16.72 -8.93 15.48
C LYS A 186 16.46 -7.43 15.62
N ASN A 187 17.17 -6.58 14.91
CA ASN A 187 16.78 -5.17 14.80
C ASN A 187 16.11 -4.95 13.46
N GLU A 188 14.80 -5.17 13.47
CA GLU A 188 13.96 -5.06 12.29
C GLU A 188 13.18 -3.75 12.32
N PHE A 189 13.12 -3.06 11.18
CA PHE A 189 12.28 -1.89 11.00
C PHE A 189 11.32 -2.10 9.83
N CYS A 190 10.06 -2.32 10.14
CA CYS A 190 9.01 -2.50 9.14
C CYS A 190 8.05 -1.32 9.16
N VAL A 191 7.70 -0.83 7.97
CA VAL A 191 6.70 0.23 7.79
C VAL A 191 5.54 -0.33 7.00
N ILE A 192 4.32 -0.25 7.56
CA ILE A 192 3.08 -0.60 6.87
C ILE A 192 2.34 0.69 6.60
N PHE A 193 2.22 1.07 5.33
CA PHE A 193 1.50 2.26 4.91
C PHE A 193 0.14 1.90 4.32
N ILE A 194 -0.93 2.32 4.98
CA ILE A 194 -2.31 2.08 4.57
C ILE A 194 -2.86 3.31 3.85
N THR A 195 -3.40 3.13 2.66
CA THR A 195 -4.00 4.21 1.87
C THR A 195 -5.30 3.82 1.16
N GLN A 196 -6.17 4.80 0.97
CA GLN A 196 -7.40 4.65 0.17
C GLN A 196 -7.17 4.91 -1.32
N ARG A 197 -6.13 5.70 -1.67
CA ARG A 197 -5.82 6.09 -3.05
C ARG A 197 -4.33 5.92 -3.29
N LEU A 198 -3.97 5.33 -4.42
CA LEU A 198 -2.59 5.00 -4.73
C LEU A 198 -1.98 6.08 -5.64
N ALA A 199 -2.53 6.26 -6.84
CA ALA A 199 -1.98 7.09 -7.89
C ALA A 199 -1.98 8.60 -7.55
N GLY A 200 -2.96 9.05 -6.76
CA GLY A 200 -3.13 10.46 -6.41
C GLY A 200 -2.43 10.91 -5.12
N ILE A 201 -2.02 9.96 -4.28
CA ILE A 201 -1.50 10.23 -2.92
C ILE A 201 -0.05 9.74 -2.86
N VAL A 202 0.20 8.46 -3.06
CA VAL A 202 1.53 7.88 -2.88
C VAL A 202 2.42 8.24 -4.07
N PRO A 203 3.57 8.92 -3.90
CA PRO A 203 4.46 9.25 -5.01
C PRO A 203 5.04 8.00 -5.70
N PRO A 204 5.34 8.04 -7.03
CA PRO A 204 5.93 6.91 -7.74
C PRO A 204 7.22 6.37 -7.11
N VAL A 205 8.06 7.25 -6.55
CA VAL A 205 9.29 6.85 -5.85
C VAL A 205 9.00 5.90 -4.69
N ILE A 206 7.93 6.13 -3.92
CA ILE A 206 7.55 5.24 -2.82
C ILE A 206 6.94 3.95 -3.37
N ARG A 207 6.07 4.04 -4.37
CA ARG A 207 5.40 2.85 -4.96
C ARG A 207 6.41 1.89 -5.55
N ASN A 208 7.39 2.39 -6.30
CA ASN A 208 8.40 1.56 -6.96
C ASN A 208 9.43 0.99 -5.99
N ASN A 209 9.60 1.60 -4.81
CA ASN A 209 10.52 1.11 -3.77
C ASN A 209 9.83 0.37 -2.63
N CYS A 210 8.51 0.17 -2.67
CA CYS A 210 7.86 -0.70 -1.69
C CYS A 210 8.29 -2.15 -1.91
N ASP A 211 8.46 -2.90 -0.81
CA ASP A 211 8.84 -4.32 -0.84
C ASP A 211 7.66 -5.22 -1.18
N LEU A 212 6.47 -4.80 -0.75
CA LEU A 212 5.24 -5.56 -0.87
C LEU A 212 4.08 -4.59 -1.07
N LEU A 213 3.26 -4.86 -2.09
CA LEU A 213 2.00 -4.16 -2.31
C LEU A 213 0.84 -5.14 -2.07
N ILE A 214 -0.03 -4.82 -1.11
CA ILE A 214 -1.26 -5.55 -0.84
C ILE A 214 -2.44 -4.68 -1.30
N SER A 215 -3.29 -5.21 -2.15
CA SER A 215 -4.38 -4.45 -2.75
C SER A 215 -5.70 -5.21 -2.73
N SER A 216 -6.78 -4.54 -2.32
CA SER A 216 -8.14 -5.06 -2.49
C SER A 216 -8.64 -4.79 -3.91
N ARG A 217 -9.87 -5.21 -4.21
CA ARG A 217 -10.57 -4.71 -5.40
C ARG A 217 -10.60 -3.17 -5.38
N MET A 218 -10.21 -2.57 -6.50
CA MET A 218 -10.22 -1.11 -6.69
C MET A 218 -11.27 -0.74 -7.73
N SER A 219 -12.22 0.12 -7.35
CA SER A 219 -13.19 0.71 -8.28
C SER A 219 -12.61 1.84 -9.11
N ASN A 220 -11.59 2.53 -8.59
CA ASN A 220 -10.91 3.61 -9.30
C ASN A 220 -10.01 3.03 -10.40
N ARG A 221 -10.33 3.37 -11.67
CA ARG A 221 -9.58 2.90 -12.84
C ARG A 221 -8.10 3.29 -12.82
N LYS A 222 -7.76 4.50 -12.34
CA LYS A 222 -6.37 4.97 -12.29
C LYS A 222 -5.57 4.19 -11.25
N ASP A 223 -6.08 4.06 -10.04
CA ASP A 223 -5.41 3.29 -8.99
C ASP A 223 -5.23 1.82 -9.41
N ARG A 224 -6.28 1.22 -9.97
CA ARG A 224 -6.22 -0.15 -10.51
C ARG A 224 -5.15 -0.28 -11.61
N GLN A 225 -5.10 0.66 -12.55
CA GLN A 225 -4.11 0.63 -13.62
C GLN A 225 -2.69 0.79 -13.06
N THR A 226 -2.48 1.67 -12.09
CA THR A 226 -1.20 1.86 -11.40
C THR A 226 -0.73 0.58 -10.71
N VAL A 227 -1.60 -0.13 -9.98
CA VAL A 227 -1.24 -1.43 -9.37
C VAL A 227 -0.78 -2.41 -10.45
N ILE A 228 -1.53 -2.51 -11.55
CA ILE A 228 -1.28 -3.49 -12.61
C ILE A 228 0.01 -3.20 -13.36
N GLU A 229 0.18 -1.97 -13.86
CA GLU A 229 1.31 -1.58 -14.71
C GLU A 229 2.62 -1.51 -13.92
N GLU A 230 2.60 -0.97 -12.70
CA GLU A 230 3.84 -0.74 -11.95
C GLU A 230 4.32 -1.97 -11.17
N ASN A 231 3.42 -2.89 -10.79
CA ASN A 231 3.75 -3.94 -9.83
C ASN A 231 3.42 -5.36 -10.31
N LEU A 232 2.31 -5.52 -11.05
CA LEU A 232 1.80 -6.85 -11.40
C LEU A 232 2.30 -7.38 -12.75
N THR A 233 2.60 -6.51 -13.71
CA THR A 233 2.84 -6.93 -15.10
C THR A 233 4.21 -7.59 -15.31
N LEU A 234 4.25 -8.78 -15.95
CA LEU A 234 5.48 -9.46 -16.37
C LEU A 234 6.01 -8.97 -17.72
N THR A 235 5.12 -8.67 -18.68
CA THR A 235 5.47 -8.20 -20.02
C THR A 235 4.68 -6.94 -20.36
N SER A 236 5.35 -5.92 -20.91
CA SER A 236 4.76 -4.60 -21.16
C SER A 236 3.86 -4.54 -22.41
N ASP A 237 3.64 -5.66 -23.07
CA ASP A 237 2.79 -5.75 -24.25
C ASP A 237 1.30 -5.79 -23.87
N ARG A 238 0.43 -5.55 -24.86
CA ARG A 238 -1.02 -5.48 -24.63
C ARG A 238 -1.59 -6.78 -24.06
N ALA A 239 -1.06 -7.94 -24.47
CA ALA A 239 -1.52 -9.23 -23.97
C ALA A 239 -1.08 -9.44 -22.52
N GLY A 240 0.18 -9.14 -22.17
CA GLY A 240 0.68 -9.20 -20.79
C GLY A 240 -0.14 -8.38 -19.80
N ILE A 241 -0.45 -7.12 -20.17
CA ILE A 241 -1.29 -6.23 -19.36
C ILE A 241 -2.70 -6.80 -19.19
N GLN A 242 -3.27 -7.42 -20.23
CA GLN A 242 -4.60 -8.04 -20.12
C GLN A 242 -4.57 -9.26 -19.18
N VAL A 243 -3.55 -10.12 -19.27
CA VAL A 243 -3.39 -11.25 -18.34
C VAL A 243 -3.28 -10.77 -16.90
N SER A 244 -2.51 -9.71 -16.65
CA SER A 244 -2.38 -9.12 -15.31
C SER A 244 -3.70 -8.54 -14.80
N ARG A 245 -4.51 -7.91 -15.66
CA ARG A 245 -5.87 -7.46 -15.31
C ARG A 245 -6.77 -8.61 -14.88
N ASP A 246 -6.71 -9.72 -15.61
CA ASP A 246 -7.55 -10.89 -15.36
C ASP A 246 -7.14 -11.57 -14.05
N ILE A 247 -5.83 -11.68 -13.77
CA ILE A 247 -5.31 -12.21 -12.49
C ILE A 247 -5.75 -11.32 -11.32
N PHE A 248 -5.59 -10.01 -11.45
CA PHE A 248 -6.00 -9.06 -10.42
C PHE A 248 -7.49 -9.19 -10.08
N ASP A 249 -8.35 -9.22 -11.11
CA ASP A 249 -9.79 -9.36 -10.90
C ASP A 249 -10.15 -10.73 -10.34
N LYS A 250 -9.59 -11.82 -10.88
CA LYS A 250 -9.81 -13.17 -10.36
C LYS A 250 -9.51 -13.28 -8.87
N ILE A 251 -8.35 -12.81 -8.43
CA ILE A 251 -7.98 -12.84 -7.01
C ILE A 251 -8.93 -11.98 -6.19
N THR A 252 -9.05 -10.69 -6.52
CA THR A 252 -9.73 -9.71 -5.67
C THR A 252 -11.27 -9.81 -5.70
N THR A 253 -11.85 -10.52 -6.67
CA THR A 253 -13.30 -10.74 -6.74
C THR A 253 -13.74 -12.13 -6.30
N SER A 254 -12.80 -13.08 -6.13
CA SER A 254 -13.15 -14.46 -5.77
C SER A 254 -13.79 -14.61 -4.39
N LYS A 255 -13.50 -13.70 -3.44
CA LYS A 255 -14.08 -13.72 -2.09
C LYS A 255 -14.07 -12.31 -1.48
N PRO A 256 -15.07 -11.93 -0.65
CA PRO A 256 -14.98 -10.73 0.18
C PRO A 256 -13.72 -10.73 1.05
N TYR A 257 -13.13 -9.55 1.27
CA TYR A 257 -11.92 -9.38 2.08
C TYR A 257 -10.69 -10.15 1.58
N ARG A 258 -10.69 -10.56 0.31
CA ARG A 258 -9.51 -11.08 -0.37
C ARG A 258 -8.73 -9.97 -1.05
N PHE A 259 -7.42 -10.03 -0.85
CA PHE A 259 -6.44 -9.12 -1.39
C PHE A 259 -5.48 -9.87 -2.31
N ILE A 260 -4.96 -9.17 -3.31
CA ILE A 260 -3.74 -9.58 -4.00
C ILE A 260 -2.54 -9.02 -3.22
N ALA A 261 -1.54 -9.85 -2.98
CA ALA A 261 -0.25 -9.44 -2.41
C ALA A 261 0.84 -9.63 -3.49
N ILE A 262 1.62 -8.58 -3.73
CA ILE A 262 2.60 -8.51 -4.82
C ILE A 262 3.98 -8.20 -4.21
N ALA A 263 4.85 -9.19 -4.18
CA ALA A 263 6.20 -9.09 -3.62
C ALA A 263 7.15 -8.39 -4.60
N ASN A 264 7.27 -7.08 -4.46
CA ASN A 264 8.07 -6.25 -5.35
C ASN A 264 9.59 -6.45 -5.19
N HIS A 265 10.03 -6.85 -4.01
CA HIS A 265 11.44 -7.11 -3.70
C HIS A 265 12.03 -8.33 -4.43
N ILE A 266 11.21 -9.20 -5.02
CA ILE A 266 11.66 -10.36 -5.79
C ILE A 266 12.14 -9.88 -7.16
N ALA A 267 13.46 -9.94 -7.39
CA ALA A 267 14.09 -9.46 -8.62
C ALA A 267 13.90 -10.40 -9.82
N THR A 268 13.92 -11.72 -9.60
CA THR A 268 13.90 -12.72 -10.68
C THR A 268 12.52 -13.33 -10.85
N ARG A 269 11.59 -12.57 -11.42
CA ARG A 269 10.22 -13.02 -11.69
C ARG A 269 10.14 -13.70 -13.06
N ARG A 270 9.71 -14.96 -13.10
CA ARG A 270 9.51 -15.75 -14.31
C ARG A 270 8.03 -16.08 -14.55
N GLY A 271 7.27 -16.24 -13.47
CA GLY A 271 5.83 -16.46 -13.47
C GLY A 271 5.15 -15.67 -12.37
N TYR A 272 3.81 -15.64 -12.40
CA TYR A 272 3.03 -14.91 -11.40
C TYR A 272 3.14 -15.56 -10.02
N GLY A 273 3.20 -16.90 -9.90
CA GLY A 273 3.38 -17.57 -8.61
C GLY A 273 4.70 -17.27 -7.90
N ASP A 274 5.69 -16.70 -8.58
CA ASP A 274 6.97 -16.31 -7.96
C ASP A 274 6.80 -15.12 -6.99
N TYR A 275 5.82 -14.23 -7.23
CA TYR A 275 5.71 -12.96 -6.50
C TYR A 275 4.26 -12.50 -6.26
N VAL A 276 3.27 -13.18 -6.84
CA VAL A 276 1.85 -12.90 -6.63
C VAL A 276 1.27 -13.95 -5.69
N MET A 277 0.61 -13.47 -4.66
CA MET A 277 -0.07 -14.27 -3.66
C MET A 277 -1.47 -13.70 -3.42
N TYR A 278 -2.32 -14.47 -2.74
CA TYR A 278 -3.58 -13.94 -2.21
C TYR A 278 -3.54 -13.88 -0.67
N ALA A 279 -4.11 -12.84 -0.10
CA ALA A 279 -4.29 -12.71 1.34
C ALA A 279 -5.79 -12.62 1.66
N ASP A 280 -6.21 -13.29 2.72
CA ASP A 280 -7.59 -13.25 3.20
C ASP A 280 -7.59 -12.59 4.58
N ALA A 281 -8.32 -11.50 4.72
CA ALA A 281 -8.55 -10.87 6.01
C ALA A 281 -9.77 -11.49 6.69
N ASP A 282 -9.66 -11.71 8.00
CA ASP A 282 -10.74 -12.23 8.83
C ASP A 282 -11.23 -11.14 9.80
N PRO A 283 -12.41 -10.55 9.55
CA PRO A 283 -12.96 -9.49 10.39
C PRO A 283 -13.42 -9.99 11.77
N ASP A 284 -13.62 -11.30 11.94
CA ASP A 284 -14.10 -11.90 13.18
C ASP A 284 -12.95 -12.42 14.05
N SER A 285 -11.71 -12.20 13.61
CA SER A 285 -10.55 -12.66 14.35
C SER A 285 -10.43 -11.96 15.71
N PRO A 286 -10.07 -12.70 16.77
CA PRO A 286 -10.06 -12.16 18.13
C PRO A 286 -9.02 -11.05 18.28
N ALA A 287 -9.35 -10.07 19.12
CA ALA A 287 -8.42 -9.04 19.53
C ALA A 287 -7.27 -9.64 20.35
N CYS A 288 -6.05 -9.17 20.10
CA CYS A 288 -4.89 -9.51 20.90
C CYS A 288 -4.03 -8.27 21.13
N ARG A 289 -3.50 -8.13 22.36
CA ARG A 289 -2.60 -7.04 22.71
C ARG A 289 -1.23 -7.31 22.08
N LEU A 290 -0.83 -6.49 21.12
CA LEU A 290 0.37 -6.70 20.32
C LEU A 290 1.66 -6.28 21.05
N CYS A 291 1.57 -5.27 21.91
CA CYS A 291 2.69 -4.74 22.70
C CYS A 291 2.21 -4.06 23.99
N GLY A 292 3.18 -3.54 24.76
CA GLY A 292 2.95 -2.72 25.95
C GLY A 292 2.85 -3.53 27.24
N THR A 293 3.19 -2.85 28.33
CA THR A 293 3.03 -3.30 29.72
C THR A 293 1.59 -3.09 30.19
N THR A 294 1.23 -3.70 31.31
CA THR A 294 -0.09 -3.48 31.94
C THR A 294 -0.40 -2.00 32.18
N ASP A 295 0.61 -1.19 32.48
CA ASP A 295 0.45 0.25 32.73
C ASP A 295 0.21 1.05 31.45
N ASP A 296 0.83 0.66 30.33
CA ASP A 296 0.57 1.27 29.02
C ASP A 296 -0.92 1.16 28.66
N TRP A 297 -1.52 0.00 28.95
CA TRP A 297 -2.94 -0.28 28.73
C TRP A 297 -3.90 0.40 29.70
N ARG A 298 -3.40 0.97 30.81
CA ARG A 298 -4.22 1.80 31.73
C ARG A 298 -4.38 3.22 31.22
N THR A 299 -3.49 3.68 30.32
CA THR A 299 -3.51 5.02 29.76
C THR A 299 -4.68 5.16 28.78
N LYS A 300 -5.79 5.75 29.21
CA LYS A 300 -6.92 6.07 28.33
C LYS A 300 -6.69 7.42 27.64
N LYS A 301 -6.57 7.46 26.31
CA LYS A 301 -6.76 8.71 25.57
C LYS A 301 -8.24 9.11 25.60
N LYS A 302 -8.53 10.37 25.90
CA LYS A 302 -9.91 10.91 25.81
C LYS A 302 -10.42 10.71 24.38
N ARG A 303 -11.54 9.98 24.23
CA ARG A 303 -12.28 9.91 22.98
C ARG A 303 -12.72 11.32 22.60
N ILE A 304 -12.32 11.79 21.43
CA ILE A 304 -13.00 12.93 20.80
C ILE A 304 -14.03 12.28 19.88
N HIS A 305 -15.29 12.30 20.32
CA HIS A 305 -16.41 11.98 19.44
C HIS A 305 -16.56 13.16 18.48
N PHE A 306 -16.51 12.89 17.17
CA PHE A 306 -16.93 13.83 16.14
C PHE A 306 -18.43 13.64 15.87
#